data_AF-A0A2B7Z481-F1
#
_entry.id   AF-A0A2B7Z481-F1
#
_cell.length_a   1.000
_cell.length_b   1.000
_cell.length_c   1.000
_cell.angle_alpha   90.00
_cell.angle_beta   90.00
_cell.angle_gamma   90.00
#
_symmetry.space_group_name_H-M   'P 1'
#
loop_
_entity.id
_entity.type
_entity.pdbx_description
1 polymer ?
#
loop_
_entity_poly.entity_id
_entity_poly.type
_entity_poly.pdbx_seq_one_letter_code
_entity_poly.pdbx_strand_id
1 'polypeptide(L)'
;MSGQIPKAAREEAGNNPATTEELIPGLQDTSARQRSYEDKVEEILAKPLEMITKDDARELQDLENRALGAPVGSDSLSAEVQSIADRNETIARAEESKILDEDVVQEQSYFEPQ
;
A
#
# COMPACT_ATOMS: atom_id res chain seq x y z
N MET A 1 -5.64 -59.60 -34.57
CA MET A 1 -4.94 -59.20 -33.33
C MET A 1 -3.53 -58.75 -33.72
N SER A 2 -3.12 -57.56 -33.26
CA SER A 2 -1.79 -56.90 -33.42
C SER A 2 -1.39 -56.55 -34.87
N GLY A 3 -1.15 -55.30 -35.29
CA GLY A 3 -0.43 -54.17 -34.66
C GLY A 3 0.92 -54.02 -35.40
N GLN A 4 1.06 -53.10 -36.39
CA GLN A 4 1.62 -51.72 -36.29
C GLN A 4 3.15 -51.70 -36.04
N ILE A 5 4.09 -51.03 -36.75
CA ILE A 5 4.21 -49.99 -37.81
C ILE A 5 5.64 -50.12 -38.41
N PRO A 6 5.92 -49.93 -39.73
CA PRO A 6 7.28 -49.73 -40.23
C PRO A 6 7.72 -48.26 -40.32
N LYS A 7 9.04 -48.09 -40.20
CA LYS A 7 9.89 -46.89 -40.18
C LYS A 7 9.53 -45.72 -41.11
N ALA A 8 9.34 -44.55 -40.52
CA ALA A 8 9.60 -43.18 -41.01
C ALA A 8 9.22 -42.25 -39.83
N ALA A 9 9.81 -41.10 -39.52
CA ALA A 9 10.73 -40.23 -40.20
C ALA A 9 11.60 -39.54 -39.13
N ARG A 10 12.84 -39.27 -39.53
CA ARG A 10 13.76 -38.39 -38.83
C ARG A 10 13.33 -36.96 -39.16
N GLU A 11 12.73 -36.26 -38.21
CA GLU A 11 12.62 -34.80 -38.24
C GLU A 11 12.69 -34.31 -36.79
N GLU A 12 13.83 -33.71 -36.48
CA GLU A 12 14.16 -33.05 -35.21
C GLU A 12 13.27 -31.79 -35.08
N ALA A 13 12.05 -31.98 -34.60
CA ALA A 13 11.18 -30.89 -34.23
C ALA A 13 11.41 -30.55 -32.75
N GLY A 14 11.97 -29.37 -32.53
CA GLY A 14 11.49 -28.46 -31.50
C GLY A 14 11.75 -28.89 -30.05
N ASN A 15 12.77 -28.25 -29.49
CA ASN A 15 12.91 -27.94 -28.07
C ASN A 15 11.54 -27.59 -27.43
N ASN A 16 10.86 -28.56 -26.80
CA ASN A 16 9.65 -28.31 -26.03
C ASN A 16 10.01 -28.34 -24.54
N PRO A 17 10.04 -27.20 -23.83
CA PRO A 17 10.05 -27.23 -22.38
C PRO A 17 8.67 -27.67 -21.89
N ALA A 18 8.59 -28.94 -21.49
CA ALA A 18 7.46 -29.50 -20.78
C ALA A 18 7.42 -28.94 -19.35
N THR A 19 6.68 -27.84 -19.15
CA THR A 19 5.79 -27.52 -18.01
C THR A 19 5.38 -26.06 -18.09
N THR A 20 4.55 -25.73 -19.07
CA THR A 20 3.68 -24.56 -18.95
C THR A 20 2.37 -25.08 -18.38
N GLU A 21 2.30 -25.15 -17.04
CA GLU A 21 1.02 -24.86 -16.40
C GLU A 21 0.52 -23.58 -17.05
N GLU A 22 -0.66 -23.63 -17.68
CA GLU A 22 -1.26 -22.50 -18.38
C GLU A 22 -1.22 -21.26 -17.48
N LEU A 23 -0.26 -20.37 -17.73
CA LEU A 23 -0.28 -19.02 -17.18
C LEU A 23 -1.48 -18.34 -17.80
N ILE A 24 -2.61 -18.38 -17.10
CA ILE A 24 -3.82 -17.64 -17.48
C ILE A 24 -3.39 -16.17 -17.63
N PRO A 25 -3.48 -15.58 -18.85
CA PRO A 25 -3.13 -14.19 -19.07
C PRO A 25 -4.06 -13.31 -18.22
N GLY A 26 -3.54 -12.77 -17.12
CA GLY A 26 -4.32 -12.03 -16.12
C GLY A 26 -3.97 -12.39 -14.67
N LEU A 27 -3.54 -13.63 -14.40
CA LEU A 27 -3.17 -14.05 -13.04
C LEU A 27 -1.88 -13.36 -12.55
N GLN A 28 -0.99 -13.01 -13.46
CA GLN A 28 0.25 -12.29 -13.15
C GLN A 28 -0.04 -10.86 -12.67
N ASP A 29 -1.01 -10.18 -13.28
CA ASP A 29 -1.36 -8.79 -12.94
C ASP A 29 -2.11 -8.72 -11.61
N THR A 30 -3.03 -9.64 -11.33
CA THR A 30 -3.69 -9.72 -10.01
C THR A 30 -2.69 -10.00 -8.89
N SER A 31 -1.71 -10.89 -9.14
CA SER A 31 -0.66 -11.19 -8.18
C SER A 31 0.26 -9.99 -7.91
N ALA A 32 0.56 -9.19 -8.94
CA ALA A 32 1.37 -7.98 -8.79
C ALA A 32 0.63 -6.91 -7.98
N ARG A 33 -0.67 -6.67 -8.27
CA ARG A 33 -1.49 -5.70 -7.54
C ARG A 33 -1.66 -6.07 -6.06
N GLN A 34 -1.87 -7.36 -5.80
CA GLN A 34 -1.98 -7.89 -4.43
C GLN A 34 -0.67 -7.67 -3.65
N ARG A 35 0.48 -7.99 -4.26
CA ARG A 35 1.80 -7.75 -3.65
C ARG A 35 2.02 -6.27 -3.33
N SER A 36 1.74 -5.37 -4.28
CA SER A 36 1.90 -3.93 -4.04
C SER A 36 1.03 -3.44 -2.89
N TYR A 37 -0.19 -3.96 -2.76
CA TYR A 37 -1.05 -3.66 -1.61
C TYR A 37 -0.44 -4.17 -0.30
N GLU A 38 0.01 -5.43 -0.26
CA GLU A 38 0.65 -6.03 0.91
C GLU A 38 1.91 -5.27 1.33
N ASP A 39 2.78 -4.93 0.38
CA ASP A 39 4.01 -4.16 0.62
C ASP A 39 3.68 -2.81 1.27
N LYS A 40 2.62 -2.12 0.80
CA LYS A 40 2.21 -0.84 1.38
C LYS A 40 1.62 -0.99 2.78
N VAL A 41 0.88 -2.07 3.05
CA VAL A 41 0.40 -2.39 4.39
C VAL A 41 1.58 -2.59 5.35
N GLU A 42 2.59 -3.35 4.93
CA GLU A 42 3.80 -3.56 5.75
C GLU A 42 4.55 -2.25 6.00
N GLU A 43 4.68 -1.38 4.99
CA GLU A 43 5.28 -0.06 5.13
C GLU A 43 4.54 0.79 6.17
N ILE A 44 3.20 0.80 6.15
CA ILE A 44 2.38 1.55 7.10
C ILE A 44 2.47 0.96 8.50
N LEU A 45 2.45 -0.37 8.65
CA LEU A 45 2.60 -1.04 9.94
C LEU A 45 3.96 -0.84 10.58
N ALA A 46 5.01 -0.63 9.78
CA ALA A 46 6.35 -0.31 10.26
C ALA A 46 6.49 1.14 10.76
N LYS A 47 5.55 2.03 10.41
CA LYS A 47 5.57 3.44 10.85
C LYS A 47 5.02 3.57 12.27
N PRO A 48 5.58 4.48 13.10
CA PRO A 48 4.90 4.93 14.30
C PRO A 48 3.52 5.51 13.96
N LEU A 49 2.51 5.28 14.82
CA LEU A 49 1.13 5.71 14.56
C LEU A 49 1.01 7.22 14.30
N GLU A 50 1.79 8.03 15.01
CA GLU A 50 1.85 9.50 14.86
C GLU A 50 2.43 9.97 13.51
N MET A 51 3.16 9.09 12.81
CA MET A 51 3.74 9.37 11.50
C MET A 51 2.86 8.91 10.33
N ILE A 52 1.72 8.25 10.61
CA ILE A 52 0.77 7.87 9.56
C ILE A 52 0.13 9.12 9.00
N THR A 53 0.19 9.27 7.67
CA THR A 53 -0.26 10.47 6.95
C THR A 53 -1.48 10.19 6.06
N LYS A 54 -2.12 11.26 5.58
CA LYS A 54 -3.20 11.13 4.57
C LYS A 54 -2.71 10.59 3.24
N ASP A 55 -1.46 10.85 2.88
CA ASP A 55 -0.87 10.32 1.66
C ASP A 55 -0.72 8.80 1.75
N ASP A 56 -0.34 8.28 2.93
CA ASP A 56 -0.34 6.83 3.18
C ASP A 56 -1.72 6.20 3.00
N ALA A 57 -2.76 6.84 3.56
CA ALA A 57 -4.14 6.37 3.43
C ALA A 57 -4.61 6.37 1.96
N ARG A 58 -4.28 7.43 1.22
CA ARG A 58 -4.65 7.58 -0.19
C ARG A 58 -3.96 6.55 -1.07
N GLU A 59 -2.66 6.37 -0.91
CA GLU A 59 -1.90 5.37 -1.67
C GLU A 59 -2.39 3.96 -1.37
N LEU A 60 -2.65 3.66 -0.09
CA LEU A 60 -3.22 2.39 0.32
C LEU A 60 -4.60 2.16 -0.31
N GLN A 61 -5.47 3.18 -0.33
CA GLN A 61 -6.79 3.10 -0.98
C GLN A 61 -6.69 2.80 -2.48
N ASP A 62 -5.77 3.46 -3.18
CA ASP A 62 -5.56 3.23 -4.61
C ASP A 62 -5.08 1.79 -4.89
N LEU A 63 -4.21 1.25 -4.04
CA LEU A 63 -3.71 -0.12 -4.13
C LEU A 63 -4.80 -1.14 -3.76
N GLU A 64 -5.57 -0.88 -2.71
CA GLU A 64 -6.67 -1.73 -2.24
C GLU A 64 -7.77 -1.85 -3.32
N ASN A 65 -8.15 -0.73 -3.94
CA ASN A 65 -9.09 -0.71 -5.07
C ASN A 65 -8.59 -1.53 -6.27
N ARG A 66 -7.29 -1.46 -6.57
CA ARG A 66 -6.66 -2.22 -7.68
C ARG A 66 -6.56 -3.71 -7.36
N ALA A 67 -6.26 -4.06 -6.11
CA ALA A 67 -6.14 -5.43 -5.65
C ALA A 67 -7.51 -6.13 -5.59
N LEU A 68 -8.53 -5.47 -5.04
CA LEU A 68 -9.88 -6.02 -4.91
C LEU A 68 -10.72 -5.88 -6.19
N GLY A 69 -10.35 -4.97 -7.09
CA GLY A 69 -11.09 -4.72 -8.33
C GLY A 69 -12.46 -4.07 -8.13
N ALA A 70 -12.73 -3.55 -6.93
CA ALA A 70 -13.99 -2.91 -6.55
C ALA A 70 -13.71 -1.71 -5.62
N PRO A 71 -14.63 -0.72 -5.55
CA PRO A 71 -14.51 0.40 -4.61
C PRO A 71 -14.50 -0.11 -3.17
N VAL A 72 -13.50 0.34 -2.41
CA VAL A 72 -13.40 0.03 -0.98
C VAL A 72 -14.39 0.88 -0.16
N GLY A 73 -15.08 0.22 0.78
CA GLY A 73 -16.08 0.84 1.65
C GLY A 73 -15.49 1.41 2.94
N SER A 74 -16.35 1.86 3.86
CA SER A 74 -15.95 2.43 5.16
C SER A 74 -15.21 1.46 6.09
N ASP A 75 -15.33 0.16 5.84
CA ASP A 75 -14.74 -0.90 6.66
C ASP A 75 -13.38 -1.38 6.08
N SER A 76 -12.82 -0.61 5.15
CA SER A 76 -11.54 -0.90 4.51
C SER A 76 -10.35 -0.53 5.37
N LEU A 77 -9.20 -1.15 5.10
CA LEU A 77 -7.98 -0.80 5.83
C LEU A 77 -7.54 0.64 5.51
N SER A 78 -7.72 1.07 4.26
CA SER A 78 -7.47 2.46 3.88
C SER A 78 -8.33 3.48 4.63
N ALA A 79 -9.60 3.15 4.93
CA ALA A 79 -10.46 4.00 5.74
C ALA A 79 -9.97 4.11 7.19
N GLU A 80 -9.47 3.02 7.77
CA GLU A 80 -8.86 3.03 9.11
C GLU A 80 -7.58 3.88 9.14
N VAL A 81 -6.68 3.72 8.16
CA VAL A 81 -5.46 4.52 8.03
C VAL A 81 -5.80 6.01 7.86
N GLN A 82 -6.83 6.34 7.07
CA GLN A 82 -7.32 7.71 6.93
C GLN A 82 -7.78 8.29 8.27
N SER A 83 -8.54 7.52 9.07
CA SER A 83 -8.99 7.96 10.39
C SER A 83 -7.82 8.21 11.34
N ILE A 84 -6.74 7.43 11.26
CA ILE A 84 -5.53 7.66 12.08
C ILE A 84 -4.85 8.96 11.64
N ALA A 85 -4.66 9.15 10.33
CA ALA A 85 -4.06 10.37 9.79
C ALA A 85 -4.84 11.64 10.16
N ASP A 86 -6.17 11.60 10.13
CA ASP A 86 -7.03 12.72 10.53
C ASP A 86 -6.85 13.09 12.02
N ARG A 87 -6.67 12.09 12.88
CA ARG A 87 -6.38 12.31 14.30
C ARG A 87 -4.99 12.94 14.48
N ASN A 88 -3.99 12.46 13.74
CA ASN A 88 -2.63 12.99 13.81
C ASN A 88 -2.59 14.47 13.39
N GLU A 89 -3.27 14.86 12.31
CA GLU A 89 -3.38 16.27 11.93
C GLU A 89 -4.05 17.13 12.99
N THR A 90 -5.08 16.60 13.65
CA THR A 90 -5.79 17.31 14.72
C THR A 90 -4.88 17.56 15.91
N ILE A 91 -4.08 16.55 16.30
CA ILE A 91 -3.10 16.66 17.37
C ILE A 91 -2.00 17.65 16.99
N ALA A 92 -1.42 17.53 15.80
CA ALA A 92 -0.36 18.42 15.32
C ALA A 92 -0.80 19.90 15.30
N ARG A 93 -2.03 20.18 14.83
CA ARG A 93 -2.61 21.53 14.88
C ARG A 93 -2.83 22.03 16.30
N ALA A 94 -3.25 21.15 17.21
CA ALA A 94 -3.43 21.52 18.61
C ALA A 94 -2.09 21.83 19.30
N GLU A 95 -1.03 21.09 18.99
CA GLU A 95 0.32 21.37 19.50
C GLU A 95 0.88 22.68 18.96
N GLU A 96 0.70 22.95 17.66
CA GLU A 96 1.09 24.21 17.04
C GLU A 96 0.40 25.42 17.72
N SER A 97 -0.89 25.29 18.07
CA SER A 97 -1.61 26.36 18.75
C SER A 97 -1.10 26.65 20.17
N LYS A 98 -0.59 25.65 20.89
CA LYS A 98 -0.05 25.84 22.26
C LYS A 98 1.26 26.62 22.27
N ILE A 99 2.09 26.43 21.24
CA ILE A 99 3.38 27.11 21.11
C ILE A 99 3.16 28.62 20.93
N LEU A 100 2.10 29.02 20.21
CA LEU A 100 1.78 30.43 19.96
C LEU A 100 1.20 31.16 21.19
N ASP A 101 0.57 30.43 22.12
CA ASP A 101 0.02 31.02 23.35
C ASP A 101 1.09 31.27 24.42
N GLU A 102 2.19 30.51 24.44
CA GLU A 102 3.29 30.68 25.42
C GLU A 102 4.22 31.86 25.09
N ASP A 103 4.39 32.22 23.82
CA ASP A 103 5.25 33.34 23.39
C ASP A 103 4.65 34.73 23.72
N VAL A 104 3.34 34.83 23.97
CA VAL A 104 2.68 36.11 24.33
C VAL A 104 2.97 36.52 25.79
N VAL A 105 3.40 35.59 26.65
CA VAL A 105 3.54 35.86 28.09
C VAL A 105 4.94 36.36 28.48
N GLN A 106 5.98 36.13 27.68
CA GLN A 106 7.36 36.44 28.09
C GLN A 106 7.82 37.90 27.85
N GLU A 107 7.12 38.72 27.08
CA GLU A 107 7.53 40.12 26.84
C GLU A 107 7.02 41.15 27.86
N GLN A 108 6.14 40.81 28.80
CA GLN A 108 5.59 41.79 29.76
C GLN A 108 6.28 41.83 31.14
N SER A 109 7.28 40.98 31.40
CA SER A 109 7.96 40.92 32.71
C SER A 109 9.34 41.60 32.74
N TYR A 110 9.83 42.18 31.64
CA TYR A 110 11.12 42.89 31.58
C TYR A 110 10.93 44.42 31.53
N PHE A 111 10.36 44.99 32.58
CA PHE A 111 10.49 46.43 32.84
C PHE A 111 10.82 46.61 34.33
N GLU A 112 12.11 46.51 34.67
CA GLU A 112 12.62 47.01 35.95
C GLU A 112 12.82 48.53 35.85
N PRO A 113 12.02 49.36 36.56
CA PRO A 113 12.45 50.73 36.83
C PRO A 113 13.45 50.73 38.01
N GLN A 114 14.55 51.44 37.77
CA GLN A 114 15.65 51.74 38.71
C GLN A 114 15.19 52.55 39.93
#